data_AF-A0A533YMM5-F1
#
_entry.id   AF-A0A533YMM5-F1
#
_cell.length_a   1.000
_cell.length_b   1.000
_cell.length_c   1.000
_cell.angle_alpha   90.00
_cell.angle_beta   90.00
_cell.angle_gamma   90.00
#
_symmetry.space_group_name_H-M   'P 1'
#
loop_
_entity.id
_entity.type
_entity.pdbx_description
1 polymer ?
#
loop_
_entity_poly.entity_id
_entity_poly.type
_entity_poly.pdbx_seq_one_letter_code
_entity_poly.pdbx_strand_id
1 'polypeptide(L)' 'MWLTLLALRNRIGILMLSLAMVVLGATSLNRLPRDLFPNIQVPVAFVGVIY' A
#
# COMPACT_ATOMS: atom_id res chain seq x y z
N MET A 1 -17.86 1.42 -24.84
CA MET A 1 -17.12 2.67 -24.52
C MET A 1 -17.86 3.50 -23.46
N TRP A 2 -18.41 2.88 -22.42
CA TRP A 2 -19.22 3.60 -21.43
C TRP A 2 -18.36 4.23 -20.32
N LEU A 3 -17.27 3.56 -19.92
CA LEU A 3 -16.28 4.09 -18.98
C LEU A 3 -15.58 5.36 -19.50
N THR A 4 -15.22 5.40 -20.77
CA THR A 4 -14.64 6.59 -21.39
C THR A 4 -15.64 7.74 -21.47
N LEU A 5 -16.91 7.46 -21.78
CA LEU A 5 -17.98 8.47 -21.73
C LEU A 5 -18.21 9.01 -20.31
N LEU A 6 -18.18 8.15 -19.30
CA LEU A 6 -18.27 8.55 -17.89
C LEU A 6 -17.09 9.44 -17.50
N ALA A 7 -15.88 9.11 -17.94
CA ALA A 7 -14.70 9.91 -17.70
C ALA A 7 -14.76 11.28 -18.40
N LEU A 8 -15.25 11.34 -19.63
CA LEU A 8 -15.42 12.58 -20.39
C LEU A 8 -16.53 13.48 -19.83
N ARG A 9 -17.60 12.89 -19.29
CA ARG A 9 -18.73 13.59 -18.69
C ARG A 9 -18.41 14.15 -17.30
N ASN A 10 -17.56 13.47 -16.52
CA ASN A 10 -17.17 13.90 -15.18
C ASN A 10 -15.65 14.15 -15.05
N ARG A 11 -15.16 15.16 -15.78
CA ARG A 11 -13.72 15.48 -15.87
C ARG A 11 -13.10 15.82 -14.52
N ILE A 12 -13.82 16.61 -13.71
CA ILE A 12 -13.36 17.01 -12.37
C ILE A 12 -13.32 15.80 -11.43
N GLY A 13 -14.32 14.92 -11.48
CA GLY A 13 -14.34 13.69 -10.69
C GLY A 13 -13.16 12.77 -11.01
N ILE A 14 -12.86 12.58 -12.30
CA ILE A 14 -11.68 11.80 -12.74
C ILE A 14 -10.38 12.44 -12.25
N LEU A 15 -10.26 13.77 -12.36
CA LEU A 15 -9.07 14.49 -11.91
C LEU A 15 -8.87 14.34 -10.40
N MET A 16 -9.93 14.50 -9.60
CA MET A 16 -9.86 14.34 -8.15
C MET A 16 -9.56 12.89 -7.75
N LEU A 17 -10.11 11.90 -8.45
CA LEU A 17 -9.84 10.49 -8.20
C LEU A 17 -8.37 10.14 -8.53
N SER A 18 -7.85 10.65 -9.65
CA SER A 18 -6.44 10.51 -10.01
C SER A 18 -5.54 11.17 -8.95
N LEU A 19 -5.86 12.39 -8.53
CA LEU A 19 -5.13 13.09 -7.48
C LEU A 19 -5.17 12.32 -6.16
N ALA A 20 -6.32 11.77 -5.78
CA ALA A 20 -6.46 10.93 -4.60
C ALA A 20 -5.56 9.69 -4.69
N MET A 21 -5.50 9.02 -5.85
CA MET A 21 -4.60 7.89 -6.06
C MET A 21 -3.12 8.28 -5.89
N VAL A 22 -2.71 9.44 -6.40
CA VAL A 22 -1.33 9.93 -6.24
C VAL A 22 -1.01 10.21 -4.77
N VAL A 23 -1.89 10.91 -4.05
CA VAL A 23 -1.68 11.24 -2.63
C VAL A 23 -1.66 9.97 -1.77
N LEU A 24 -2.60 9.05 -1.99
CA LEU A 24 -2.64 7.77 -1.28
C LEU A 24 -1.40 6.92 -1.58
N GLY A 25 -0.94 6.89 -2.84
CA GLY A 25 0.29 6.20 -3.24
C GLY A 25 1.53 6.78 -2.56
N ALA A 26 1.70 8.10 -2.61
CA ALA A 26 2.83 8.77 -2.00
C ALA A 26 2.86 8.63 -0.47
N THR A 27 1.71 8.74 0.19
CA THR A 27 1.61 8.53 1.64
C THR A 27 1.89 7.08 2.03
N SER A 28 1.38 6.11 1.27
CA SER A 28 1.66 4.68 1.48
C SER A 28 3.14 4.37 1.31
N LEU A 29 3.77 4.89 0.26
CA LEU A 29 5.21 4.72 0.02
C LEU A 29 6.07 5.29 1.14
N ASN A 30 5.70 6.47 1.66
CA ASN A 30 6.41 7.10 2.77
C ASN A 30 6.23 6.36 4.11
N ARG A 31 5.08 5.71 4.31
CA ARG A 31 4.77 4.97 5.54
C ARG A 31 5.18 3.51 5.49
N LEU A 32 5.59 3.00 4.32
CA LEU A 32 6.01 1.62 4.17
C LEU A 32 7.25 1.36 5.07
N PRO A 33 7.24 0.33 5.92
CA PRO A 33 8.42 -0.07 6.68
C PRO A 33 9.57 -0.37 5.71
N ARG A 34 10.70 0.29 5.94
CA ARG A 34 11.92 0.05 5.15
C ARG A 34 12.84 -0.83 5.97
N ASP A 35 12.63 -2.13 5.85
CA ASP A 35 13.56 -3.12 6.40
C ASP A 35 14.59 -3.48 5.33
N LEU A 36 15.85 -3.65 5.73
CA LEU A 36 16.93 -4.10 4.85
C LEU A 36 16.66 -5.50 4.29
N PHE A 37 15.94 -6.31 5.05
CA PHE A 37 15.53 -7.66 4.70
C PHE A 37 14.07 -7.86 5.12
N PRO A 38 13.29 -8.66 4.38
CA PRO A 38 12.00 -9.10 4.88
C PRO A 38 12.17 -9.86 6.20
N ASN A 39 11.15 -9.85 7.05
CA ASN A 39 11.19 -10.60 8.31
C ASN A 39 11.10 -12.12 8.05
N ILE A 40 12.24 -12.76 7.76
CA ILE A 40 12.36 -14.20 7.47
C ILE A 40 12.72 -15.00 8.74
N GLN A 41 12.15 -14.65 9.88
CA GLN A 41 12.41 -15.39 11.11
C GLN A 41 11.82 -16.79 11.02
N VAL A 42 12.67 -17.81 11.12
CA VAL A 42 12.22 -19.18 11.35
C VAL A 42 11.62 -19.22 12.77
N PRO A 43 10.38 -19.69 12.96
CA PRO A 43 9.78 -19.75 14.29
C PRO A 43 10.49 -20.81 15.13
N VAL A 44 11.36 -20.37 16.04
CA VAL A 44 12.10 -21.24 16.95
C VAL A 44 11.54 -21.08 18.37
N ALA A 45 11.23 -22.19 19.02
CA ALA A 45 10.91 -22.24 20.44
C ALA A 45 12.08 -22.85 21.21
N PHE A 46 12.55 -22.16 22.24
CA PHE A 46 13.59 -22.66 23.13
C PHE A 46 12.95 -23.22 24.41
N VAL A 47 13.25 -24.47 24.74
CA VAL A 47 12.83 -25.10 26.01
C VAL A 47 14.05 -25.16 26.92
N GLY A 48 14.06 -24.33 27.96
CA GLY A 48 15.08 -24.34 29.01
C GLY A 48 14.59 -25.12 30.23
N VAL A 49 15.43 -25.99 30.78
CA VAL A 49 15.19 -26.70 32.04
C VAL A 49 16.26 -26.26 33.03
N ILE A 50 15.82 -25.86 34.24
CA ILE A 50 16.70 -25.53 35.37
C ILE A 50 16.75 -26.76 36.27
N TYR A 51 17.96 -27.22 36.62
CA TYR A 51 18.19 -28.27 37.61
C TYR A 51 18.29 -27.68 39.02
#